data_AF-A0A967A9I4-F1
#
_entry.id   AF-A0A967A9I4-F1
#
_cell.length_a   1.000
_cell.length_b   1.000
_cell.length_c   1.000
_cell.angle_alpha   90.00
_cell.angle_beta   90.00
_cell.angle_gamma   90.00
#
_symmetry.space_group_name_H-M   'P 1'
#
loop_
_entity.id
_entity.type
_entity.pdbx_description
1 polymer ?
#
loop_
_entity_poly.entity_id
_entity_poly.type
_entity_poly.pdbx_seq_one_letter_code
_entity_poly.pdbx_strand_id
1 'polypeptide(L)'
;MLKVSRSGYYAWLHRHPSKRAQENARLEVAIQAAHVRTRQTYGPERLQAELRADGFPAGVGRIKRLRKKLGLRCQQVRRFTTTTDSTHTLLVAENVLAQTFVATRPNETWVTDIAHVPTAEGWLYLAGIKDVFTCEVVGHAMGVRITTALVSQALEAAVWAKRP
;
A
#
# COMPACT_ATOMS: atom_id res chain seq x y z
N MET A 1 16.24 -40.65 -26.63
CA MET A 1 15.43 -40.56 -27.87
C MET A 1 14.01 -40.13 -27.49
N LEU A 2 13.49 -39.04 -28.05
CA LEU A 2 12.10 -38.58 -27.78
C LEU A 2 11.11 -39.53 -28.50
N LYS A 3 10.16 -40.13 -27.77
CA LYS A 3 9.16 -41.09 -28.29
C LYS A 3 8.06 -40.41 -29.10
N VAL A 4 8.39 -39.76 -30.22
CA VAL A 4 7.44 -39.06 -31.09
C VAL A 4 7.59 -39.54 -32.53
N SER A 5 6.50 -39.68 -33.29
CA SER A 5 6.58 -40.06 -34.70
C SER A 5 7.22 -38.94 -35.53
N ARG A 6 8.06 -39.32 -36.52
CA ARG A 6 8.69 -38.36 -37.45
C ARG A 6 7.65 -37.49 -38.16
N SER A 7 6.54 -38.09 -38.60
CA SER A 7 5.43 -37.37 -39.24
C SER A 7 4.75 -36.38 -38.30
N GLY A 8 4.58 -36.72 -37.02
CA GLY A 8 4.02 -35.82 -36.01
C GLY A 8 4.94 -34.63 -35.73
N TYR A 9 6.26 -34.85 -35.73
CA TYR A 9 7.27 -33.80 -35.57
C TYR A 9 7.23 -32.79 -36.72
N TYR A 10 7.29 -33.24 -37.97
CA TYR A 10 7.23 -32.34 -39.13
C TYR A 10 5.85 -31.67 -39.28
N ALA A 11 4.76 -32.38 -38.97
CA ALA A 11 3.43 -31.78 -38.95
C ALA A 11 3.29 -30.71 -37.86
N TRP A 12 3.99 -30.82 -36.74
CA TRP A 12 4.07 -29.77 -35.72
C TRP A 12 4.93 -28.59 -36.18
N LEU A 13 6.08 -28.87 -36.80
CA LEU A 13 7.03 -27.86 -37.27
C LEU A 13 6.38 -26.86 -38.26
N HIS A 14 5.47 -27.33 -39.11
CA HIS A 14 4.76 -26.50 -40.10
C HIS A 14 3.35 -26.10 -39.66
N ARG A 15 2.93 -26.39 -38.42
CA ARG A 15 1.56 -26.11 -37.97
C ARG A 15 1.38 -24.63 -37.67
N HIS A 16 0.53 -23.96 -38.45
CA HIS A 16 0.09 -22.61 -38.13
C HIS A 16 -0.73 -22.55 -36.84
N PRO A 17 -0.80 -21.39 -36.16
CA PRO A 17 -1.63 -21.22 -34.97
C PRO A 17 -3.07 -21.65 -35.24
N SER A 18 -3.61 -22.50 -34.39
CA SER A 18 -5.01 -22.93 -34.50
C SER A 18 -5.95 -21.72 -34.39
N LYS A 19 -7.17 -21.85 -34.92
CA LYS A 19 -8.22 -20.83 -34.78
C LYS A 19 -8.37 -20.37 -33.32
N ARG A 20 -8.31 -21.32 -32.38
CA ARG A 20 -8.37 -21.05 -30.94
C ARG A 20 -7.19 -20.22 -30.43
N ALA A 21 -5.98 -20.48 -30.93
CA ALA A 21 -4.80 -19.71 -30.58
C ALA A 21 -4.89 -18.27 -31.11
N GLN A 22 -5.37 -18.11 -32.35
CA GLN A 22 -5.58 -16.78 -32.94
C GLN A 22 -6.65 -15.98 -32.19
N GLU A 23 -7.78 -16.60 -31.84
CA GLU A 23 -8.82 -15.97 -31.01
C GLU A 23 -8.30 -15.59 -29.61
N ASN A 24 -7.47 -16.44 -28.99
CA ASN A 24 -6.87 -16.11 -27.69
C ASN A 24 -5.92 -14.92 -27.81
N ALA A 25 -5.11 -14.83 -28.87
CA ALA A 25 -4.22 -13.69 -29.10
C ALA A 25 -5.02 -12.38 -29.22
N ARG A 26 -6.13 -12.38 -29.97
CA ARG A 26 -7.03 -11.23 -30.06
C ARG A 26 -7.64 -10.86 -28.70
N LEU A 27 -8.09 -11.86 -27.94
CA LEU A 27 -8.67 -11.64 -26.62
C LEU A 27 -7.63 -11.18 -25.58
N GLU A 28 -6.37 -11.61 -25.69
CA GLU A 28 -5.27 -11.17 -24.83
C GLU A 28 -5.05 -9.66 -24.96
N VAL A 29 -5.06 -9.13 -26.19
CA VAL A 29 -4.97 -7.69 -26.47
C VAL A 29 -6.15 -6.93 -25.86
N ALA A 30 -7.38 -7.42 -26.08
CA ALA A 30 -8.57 -6.79 -25.51
C ALA A 30 -8.55 -6.78 -23.96
N ILE A 31 -8.10 -7.88 -23.34
CA ILE A 31 -7.92 -7.98 -21.89
C ILE A 31 -6.91 -6.94 -21.38
N GLN A 32 -5.77 -6.76 -22.05
CA GLN A 32 -4.77 -5.77 -21.66
C GLN A 32 -5.31 -4.35 -21.77
N ALA A 33 -5.98 -4.01 -22.89
CA ALA A 33 -6.58 -2.71 -23.10
C ALA A 33 -7.64 -2.38 -22.03
N ALA A 34 -8.56 -3.30 -21.77
CA ALA A 34 -9.58 -3.15 -20.73
C ALA A 34 -8.96 -3.06 -19.33
N HIS A 35 -7.88 -3.79 -19.06
CA HIS A 35 -7.17 -3.73 -17.78
C HIS A 35 -6.54 -2.35 -17.53
N VAL A 36 -5.91 -1.74 -18.55
CA VAL A 36 -5.35 -0.39 -18.45
C VAL A 36 -6.47 0.65 -18.31
N ARG A 37 -7.51 0.58 -19.15
CA ARG A 37 -8.66 1.50 -19.13
C ARG A 37 -9.35 1.55 -17.76
N THR A 38 -9.47 0.41 -17.09
CA THR A 38 -10.09 0.27 -15.76
C THR A 38 -9.12 0.60 -14.61
N ARG A 39 -7.99 1.25 -14.90
CA ARG A 39 -6.92 1.59 -13.94
C ARG A 39 -6.45 0.36 -13.15
N GLN A 40 -6.45 -0.80 -13.80
CA GLN A 40 -6.01 -2.07 -13.23
C GLN A 40 -6.85 -2.55 -12.03
N THR A 41 -8.04 -1.98 -11.78
CA THR A 41 -8.86 -2.33 -10.61
C THR A 41 -9.80 -3.52 -10.85
N TYR A 42 -10.12 -3.84 -12.11
CA TYR A 42 -11.20 -4.79 -12.40
C TYR A 42 -10.76 -6.25 -12.34
N GLY A 43 -11.53 -7.04 -11.58
CA GLY A 43 -11.46 -8.49 -11.53
C GLY A 43 -11.97 -9.17 -12.82
N PRO A 44 -11.72 -10.48 -12.99
CA PRO A 44 -12.14 -11.23 -14.19
C PRO A 44 -13.65 -11.16 -14.46
N GLU A 45 -14.46 -11.13 -13.42
CA GLU A 45 -15.91 -11.01 -13.49
C GLU A 45 -16.33 -9.64 -14.04
N ARG A 46 -15.74 -8.55 -13.52
CA ARG A 46 -16.00 -7.19 -14.00
C ARG A 46 -15.48 -6.96 -15.42
N LEU A 47 -14.30 -7.49 -15.73
CA LEU A 47 -13.75 -7.44 -17.09
C LEU A 47 -14.61 -8.21 -18.10
N GLN A 48 -15.36 -9.23 -17.69
CA GLN A 48 -16.22 -9.96 -18.62
C GLN A 48 -17.30 -9.05 -19.22
N ALA A 49 -17.90 -8.18 -18.41
CA ALA A 49 -18.91 -7.23 -18.89
C ALA A 49 -18.30 -6.21 -19.86
N GLU A 50 -17.15 -5.64 -19.51
CA GLU A 50 -16.38 -4.73 -20.37
C GLU A 50 -16.01 -5.36 -21.71
N LEU A 51 -15.43 -6.57 -21.68
CA LEU A 51 -15.02 -7.27 -22.90
C LEU A 51 -16.22 -7.63 -23.76
N ARG A 52 -17.37 -7.96 -23.17
CA ARG A 52 -18.61 -8.20 -23.92
C ARG A 52 -19.10 -6.93 -24.60
N ALA A 53 -19.06 -5.78 -23.93
CA ALA A 53 -19.42 -4.49 -24.50
C ALA A 53 -18.49 -4.09 -25.66
N ASP A 54 -17.20 -4.43 -25.55
CA ASP A 54 -16.19 -4.18 -26.59
C ASP A 54 -16.23 -5.21 -27.75
N GLY A 55 -17.21 -6.12 -27.77
CA GLY A 55 -17.37 -7.10 -28.85
C GLY A 55 -16.50 -8.37 -28.72
N PHE A 56 -15.90 -8.62 -27.55
CA PHE A 56 -15.07 -9.78 -27.24
C PHE A 56 -15.74 -10.71 -26.20
N PRO A 57 -16.85 -11.40 -26.54
CA PRO A 57 -17.51 -12.29 -25.60
C PRO A 57 -16.60 -13.47 -25.21
N ALA A 58 -16.37 -13.63 -23.91
CA ALA A 58 -15.58 -14.73 -23.37
C ALA A 58 -16.11 -15.19 -22.01
N GLY A 59 -15.98 -16.49 -21.72
CA GLY A 59 -16.27 -17.03 -20.39
C GLY A 59 -15.24 -16.59 -19.36
N VAL A 60 -15.67 -16.37 -18.11
CA VAL A 60 -14.81 -15.93 -17.00
C VAL A 60 -13.58 -16.83 -16.81
N GLY A 61 -13.73 -18.15 -16.95
CA GLY A 61 -12.61 -19.09 -16.85
C GLY A 61 -11.52 -18.87 -17.93
N ARG A 62 -11.93 -18.53 -19.17
CA ARG A 62 -11.00 -18.17 -20.25
C ARG A 62 -10.26 -16.87 -19.92
N ILE A 63 -10.99 -15.87 -19.43
CA ILE A 63 -10.41 -14.58 -19.01
C ILE A 63 -9.42 -14.79 -17.87
N LYS A 64 -9.78 -15.56 -16.83
CA LYS A 64 -8.89 -15.91 -15.70
C LYS A 64 -7.58 -16.54 -16.18
N ARG A 65 -7.67 -17.54 -17.07
CA ARG A 65 -6.49 -18.23 -17.62
C ARG A 65 -5.59 -17.27 -18.42
N LEU A 66 -6.16 -16.45 -19.29
CA LEU A 66 -5.39 -15.50 -20.11
C LEU A 66 -4.79 -14.38 -19.26
N ARG A 67 -5.52 -13.84 -18.29
CA ARG A 67 -4.98 -12.87 -17.32
C ARG A 67 -3.78 -13.42 -16.56
N LYS A 68 -3.88 -14.68 -16.10
CA LYS A 68 -2.76 -15.37 -15.42
C LYS A 68 -1.56 -15.51 -16.35
N LYS A 69 -1.77 -15.90 -17.61
CA LYS A 69 -0.71 -15.98 -18.63
C LYS A 69 -0.02 -14.62 -18.84
N LEU A 70 -0.79 -13.54 -18.85
CA LEU A 70 -0.30 -12.17 -19.06
C LEU A 70 0.27 -11.50 -17.79
N GLY A 71 0.26 -12.19 -16.63
CA GLY A 71 0.73 -11.63 -15.36
C GLY A 71 -0.13 -10.51 -14.77
N LEU A 72 -1.35 -10.31 -15.27
CA LEU A 72 -2.20 -9.18 -14.88
C LEU A 72 -2.84 -9.40 -13.51
N ARG A 73 -2.58 -8.49 -12.57
CA ARG A 73 -3.16 -8.49 -11.22
C ARG A 73 -3.98 -7.24 -10.99
N CYS A 74 -5.04 -7.36 -10.19
CA CYS A 74 -5.80 -6.18 -9.80
C CYS A 74 -4.97 -5.35 -8.82
N GLN A 75 -4.83 -4.05 -9.07
CA GLN A 75 -4.29 -3.12 -8.10
C GLN A 75 -5.41 -2.73 -7.12
N GLN A 76 -5.18 -2.98 -5.84
CA GLN A 76 -5.99 -2.38 -4.79
C GLN A 76 -5.45 -0.99 -4.53
N VAL A 77 -6.29 0.03 -4.71
CA VAL A 77 -5.94 1.39 -4.27
C VAL A 77 -5.95 1.37 -2.75
N ARG A 78 -4.79 1.54 -2.13
CA ARG A 78 -4.70 1.72 -0.68
C ARG A 78 -5.35 3.05 -0.34
N ARG A 79 -6.36 3.03 0.52
CA ARG A 79 -6.99 4.26 1.01
C ARG A 79 -5.93 5.02 1.82
N PHE A 80 -5.47 6.14 1.30
CA PHE A 80 -4.59 7.05 2.02
C PHE A 80 -5.48 8.06 2.75
N THR A 81 -5.36 8.13 4.06
CA THR A 81 -6.02 9.15 4.88
C THR A 81 -4.94 10.13 5.33
N THR A 82 -5.07 11.38 4.92
CA THR A 82 -4.19 12.45 5.41
C THR A 82 -4.64 12.84 6.82
N THR A 83 -3.85 12.50 7.83
CA THR A 83 -4.13 12.84 9.24
C THR A 83 -3.62 14.23 9.62
N THR A 84 -2.75 14.83 8.80
CA THR A 84 -2.05 16.08 9.11
C THR A 84 -2.39 17.14 8.08
N ASP A 85 -2.92 18.28 8.53
CA ASP A 85 -3.09 19.46 7.69
C ASP A 85 -1.77 20.21 7.57
N SER A 86 -1.01 19.95 6.50
CA SER A 86 0.23 20.68 6.20
C SER A 86 -0.02 22.05 5.56
N THR A 87 -1.27 22.42 5.27
CA THR A 87 -1.67 23.70 4.66
C THR A 87 -2.20 24.71 5.69
N HIS A 88 -1.77 24.59 6.95
CA HIS A 88 -2.15 25.50 8.02
C HIS A 88 -1.39 26.83 7.95
N THR A 89 -1.99 27.89 8.50
CA THR A 89 -1.35 29.22 8.64
C THR A 89 -0.58 29.40 9.95
N LEU A 90 -0.42 28.35 10.75
CA LEU A 90 0.36 28.39 11.98
C LEU A 90 1.85 28.52 11.70
N LEU A 91 2.59 29.09 12.65
CA LEU A 91 4.05 29.19 12.59
C LEU A 91 4.67 27.80 12.50
N VAL A 92 5.57 27.62 11.55
CA VAL A 92 6.34 26.39 11.36
C VAL A 92 7.71 26.58 12.01
N ALA A 93 8.03 25.73 12.98
CA ALA A 93 9.36 25.70 13.57
C ALA A 93 10.39 25.19 12.54
N GLU A 94 11.60 25.73 12.58
CA GLU A 94 12.70 25.25 11.74
C GLU A 94 12.99 23.77 12.04
N ASN A 95 13.15 22.96 10.98
CA ASN A 95 13.52 21.56 11.12
C ASN A 95 15.03 21.43 11.40
N VAL A 96 15.42 21.71 12.65
CA VAL A 96 16.81 21.62 13.11
C VAL A 96 17.32 20.18 13.19
N LEU A 97 16.43 19.20 13.37
CA LEU A 97 16.81 17.80 13.51
C LEU A 97 17.19 17.17 12.16
N ALA A 98 16.50 17.56 11.09
CA ALA A 98 16.74 17.08 9.72
C ALA A 98 16.84 15.53 9.60
N GLN A 99 16.04 14.79 10.37
CA GLN A 99 16.08 13.32 10.48
C GLN A 99 17.43 12.72 10.95
N THR A 100 18.28 13.53 11.58
CA THR A 100 19.52 13.06 12.20
C THR A 100 19.23 12.59 13.62
N PHE A 101 18.91 11.30 13.79
CA PHE A 101 18.59 10.70 15.09
C PHE A 101 19.84 10.25 15.86
N VAL A 102 20.85 11.12 15.92
CA VAL A 102 22.09 10.88 16.64
C VAL A 102 22.21 11.94 17.72
N ALA A 103 22.29 11.51 18.97
CA ALA A 103 22.50 12.37 20.14
C ALA A 103 23.82 11.97 20.83
N THR A 104 24.53 12.96 21.36
CA THR A 104 25.83 12.81 22.04
C THR A 104 25.71 12.90 23.56
N ARG A 105 24.60 13.43 24.07
CA ARG A 105 24.30 13.54 25.50
C ARG A 105 22.80 13.41 25.79
N PRO A 106 22.40 13.09 27.04
CA PRO A 106 21.00 13.12 27.44
C PRO A 106 20.36 14.49 27.19
N ASN A 107 19.07 14.48 26.85
CA ASN A 107 18.22 15.65 26.61
C ASN A 107 18.62 16.55 25.43
N GLU A 108 19.48 16.07 24.54
CA GLU A 108 19.84 16.80 23.32
C GLU A 108 18.74 16.68 22.25
N THR A 109 18.07 15.54 22.18
CA THR A 109 17.00 15.30 21.22
C THR A 109 15.95 14.38 21.81
N TRP A 110 14.71 14.84 21.77
CA TRP A 110 13.55 14.03 22.12
C TRP A 110 12.73 13.73 20.85
N VAL A 111 12.21 12.51 20.79
CA VAL A 111 11.26 12.08 19.75
C VAL A 111 9.92 11.78 20.41
N THR A 112 8.84 12.01 19.68
CA THR A 112 7.48 11.87 20.21
C THR A 112 6.59 11.09 19.26
N ASP A 113 5.67 10.30 19.81
CA ASP A 113 4.64 9.63 19.03
C ASP A 113 3.32 9.57 19.82
N ILE A 114 2.20 9.39 19.10
CA ILE A 114 0.89 9.12 19.69
C ILE A 114 0.46 7.70 19.31
N ALA A 115 0.39 6.83 20.32
CA ALA A 115 -0.07 5.46 20.16
C ALA A 115 -1.57 5.32 20.48
N HIS A 116 -2.26 4.48 19.71
CA HIS A 116 -3.64 4.08 19.98
C HIS A 116 -3.65 2.78 20.76
N VAL A 117 -4.17 2.81 21.98
CA VAL A 117 -4.26 1.66 22.88
C VAL A 117 -5.72 1.21 22.95
N PRO A 118 -6.06 0.00 22.48
CA PRO A 118 -7.40 -0.54 22.63
C PRO A 118 -7.65 -0.94 24.09
N THR A 119 -8.79 -0.53 24.64
CA THR A 119 -9.24 -0.89 25.99
C THR A 119 -10.67 -1.44 25.96
N ALA A 120 -11.15 -1.99 27.07
CA ALA A 120 -12.53 -2.46 27.19
C ALA A 120 -13.57 -1.32 27.07
N GLU A 121 -13.19 -0.09 27.36
CA GLU A 121 -14.06 1.10 27.31
C GLU A 121 -13.94 1.88 25.99
N GLY A 122 -13.06 1.44 25.08
CA GLY A 122 -12.81 2.08 23.80
C GLY A 122 -11.33 2.40 23.56
N TRP A 123 -11.06 3.38 22.71
CA TRP A 123 -9.70 3.78 22.35
C TRP A 123 -9.13 4.78 23.36
N LEU A 124 -7.94 4.49 23.87
CA LEU A 124 -7.12 5.41 24.64
C LEU A 124 -5.96 5.90 23.77
N TYR A 125 -5.68 7.20 23.80
CA TYR A 125 -4.56 7.80 23.09
C TYR A 125 -3.44 8.09 24.08
N LEU A 126 -2.26 7.53 23.84
CA LEU A 126 -1.05 7.72 24.63
C LEU A 126 -0.06 8.58 23.84
N ALA A 127 0.21 9.80 24.30
CA ALA A 127 1.33 10.58 23.82
C ALA A 127 2.58 10.25 24.65
N GLY A 128 3.65 9.84 23.98
CA GLY A 128 4.92 9.50 24.63
C GLY A 128 6.08 10.32 24.07
N ILE A 129 7.00 10.72 24.95
CA ILE A 129 8.23 11.43 24.62
C ILE A 129 9.40 10.57 25.06
N LYS A 130 10.31 10.29 24.15
CA LYS A 130 11.48 9.45 24.36
C LYS A 130 12.76 10.24 24.08
N ASP A 131 13.73 10.11 24.96
CA ASP A 131 15.07 10.66 24.75
C ASP A 131 15.88 9.74 23.83
N VAL A 132 16.52 10.34 22.81
CA VAL A 132 17.25 9.57 21.78
C VAL A 132 18.52 8.93 22.34
N PHE A 133 19.21 9.59 23.28
CA PHE A 133 20.47 9.12 23.82
C PHE A 133 20.29 8.00 24.85
N THR A 134 19.44 8.24 25.86
CA THR A 134 19.19 7.33 26.99
C THR A 134 18.18 6.24 26.66
N CYS A 135 17.40 6.41 25.60
CA CYS A 135 16.23 5.60 25.26
C CYS A 135 15.10 5.59 26.31
N GLU A 136 15.15 6.47 27.31
CA GLU A 136 14.15 6.58 28.35
C GLU A 136 12.88 7.26 27.84
N VAL A 137 11.70 6.83 28.30
CA VAL A 137 10.46 7.59 28.15
C VAL A 137 10.46 8.70 29.19
N VAL A 138 10.72 9.92 28.74
CA VAL A 138 10.96 11.06 29.62
C VAL A 138 9.69 11.81 30.00
N GLY A 139 8.62 11.64 29.23
CA GLY A 139 7.30 12.18 29.54
C GLY A 139 6.21 11.43 28.78
N HIS A 140 5.02 11.38 29.35
CA HIS A 140 3.85 10.79 28.70
C HIS A 140 2.55 11.39 29.22
N ALA A 141 1.50 11.31 28.43
CA ALA A 141 0.14 11.66 28.82
C ALA A 141 -0.87 10.76 28.10
N MET A 142 -2.04 10.56 28.71
CA MET A 142 -3.11 9.72 28.16
C MET A 142 -4.40 10.52 28.06
N GLY A 143 -5.20 10.27 27.02
CA GLY A 143 -6.48 10.95 26.82
C GLY A 143 -7.43 10.16 25.93
N VAL A 144 -8.71 10.52 25.99
CA VAL A 144 -9.77 9.91 25.17
C VAL A 144 -9.83 10.45 23.74
N ARG A 145 -9.06 11.50 23.44
CA ARG A 145 -8.99 12.16 22.12
C ARG A 145 -7.58 12.67 21.84
N ILE A 146 -7.20 12.66 20.55
CA ILE A 146 -5.99 13.35 20.07
C ILE A 146 -6.25 14.86 20.10
N THR A 147 -5.62 15.56 21.03
CA THR A 147 -5.77 17.01 21.21
C THR A 147 -4.42 17.66 21.45
N THR A 148 -4.31 18.96 21.22
CA THR A 148 -3.12 19.73 21.57
C THR A 148 -2.80 19.60 23.06
N ALA A 149 -3.81 19.61 23.93
CA ALA A 149 -3.64 19.45 25.37
C ALA A 149 -2.96 18.13 25.75
N LEU A 150 -3.29 17.01 25.08
CA LEU A 150 -2.64 15.72 25.31
C LEU A 150 -1.13 15.79 25.05
N VAL A 151 -0.72 16.41 23.94
CA VAL A 151 0.69 16.55 23.56
C VAL A 151 1.41 17.54 24.48
N SER A 152 0.77 18.68 24.80
CA SER A 152 1.30 19.67 25.73
C SER A 152 1.57 19.07 27.12
N GLN A 153 0.66 18.27 27.65
CA GLN A 153 0.85 17.60 28.95
C GLN A 153 2.03 16.63 28.95
N ALA A 154 2.19 15.83 27.88
CA ALA A 154 3.34 14.94 27.77
C ALA A 154 4.66 15.72 27.71
N LEU A 155 4.68 16.86 27.01
CA LEU A 155 5.85 17.75 26.92
C LEU A 155 6.17 18.43 28.24
N GLU A 156 5.16 18.97 28.93
CA GLU A 156 5.32 19.57 30.26
C GLU A 156 5.89 18.54 31.24
N ALA A 157 5.36 17.31 31.24
CA ALA A 157 5.88 16.22 32.06
C ALA A 157 7.37 15.93 31.78
N ALA A 158 7.76 15.87 30.50
CA ALA A 158 9.15 15.67 30.09
C ALA A 158 10.07 16.80 30.55
N VAL A 159 9.67 18.06 30.34
CA VAL A 159 10.44 19.25 30.74
C VAL A 159 10.61 19.29 32.26
N TRP A 160 9.55 19.01 33.01
CA TRP A 160 9.61 18.97 34.47
C TRP A 160 10.55 17.87 35.00
N ALA A 161 10.49 16.69 34.40
CA ALA A 161 11.28 15.54 34.82
C ALA A 161 12.77 15.69 34.46
N LYS A 162 13.09 16.22 33.28
CA LYS A 162 14.46 16.24 32.75
C LYS A 162 15.17 17.57 32.87
N ARG A 163 14.43 18.68 33.00
CA ARG A 163 14.96 20.05 33.07
C ARG A 163 16.08 20.28 32.02
N PRO A 164 15.76 20.05 30.74
CA PRO A 164 16.72 20.11 29.63
C PRO A 164 17.38 21.48 29.48
#